data_AF-A0A5M5BTZ0-F1
#
_entry.id   AF-A0A5M5BTZ0-F1
#
_cell.length_a   1.000
_cell.length_b   1.000
_cell.length_c   1.000
_cell.angle_alpha   90.00
_cell.angle_beta   90.00
_cell.angle_gamma   90.00
#
_symmetry.space_group_name_H-M   'P 1'
#
loop_
_entity.id
_entity.type
_entity.pdbx_description
1 polymer ?
#
loop_
_entity_poly.entity_id
_entity_poly.type
_entity_poly.pdbx_seq_one_letter_code
_entity_poly.pdbx_strand_id
1 'polypeptide(L)'
;MILVAGLLAFTSVWGQNTTSGWEDESGKIPVKAYFESGKLHFASKNENFHLWFDNRIYLDAAVYSPTSNVDDLTSKTNKDLEDDDNQFRFSNGVSIRRARFGVKATLYKKWFAELDLDFAYNEVEIKDMYLGYKFNNHFFVKAGNFKVPMSMERTTSSKYLMASERPMAVEAFADGRRLGLAGTGWGKHWWASAGVFGREVDIIQKERNRGNDGYALATRVAVSPIYNEDMTIHVGGYFNYQAPSGSGLEDKTVLFRTFPESRVDRRRFVQAE
;
A
#
# COMPACT_ATOMS: atom_id res chain seq x y z
N MET A 1 51.07 5.22 23.91
CA MET A 1 50.76 3.78 23.78
C MET A 1 49.25 3.67 23.91
N ILE A 2 48.41 3.54 22.89
CA ILE A 2 48.53 3.07 21.50
C ILE A 2 47.98 4.16 20.56
N LEU A 3 48.50 4.16 19.34
CA LEU A 3 48.31 5.08 18.22
C LEU A 3 47.48 4.35 17.14
N VAL A 4 47.00 5.10 16.13
CA VAL A 4 46.58 4.64 14.78
C VAL A 4 45.11 4.20 14.66
N ALA A 5 44.31 4.54 13.64
CA ALA A 5 44.37 5.54 12.57
C ALA A 5 42.96 5.68 11.95
N GLY A 6 42.72 6.80 11.28
CA GLY A 6 41.51 7.04 10.51
C GLY A 6 41.52 6.38 9.13
N LEU A 7 40.35 6.36 8.51
CA LEU A 7 40.20 6.40 7.05
C LEU A 7 38.90 7.16 6.72
N LEU A 8 39.02 8.47 6.49
CA LEU A 8 38.00 9.26 5.82
C LEU A 8 38.27 9.13 4.32
N ALA A 9 37.51 8.28 3.63
CA ALA A 9 37.52 8.19 2.18
C ALA A 9 36.43 9.11 1.61
N PHE A 10 36.79 10.34 1.25
CA PHE A 10 36.01 11.14 0.30
C PHE A 10 36.63 10.91 -1.08
N THR A 11 36.04 10.01 -1.88
CA THR A 11 36.33 9.96 -3.31
C THR A 11 35.48 11.02 -4.00
N SER A 12 36.10 12.14 -4.38
CA SER A 12 35.50 13.06 -5.34
C SER A 12 35.68 12.48 -6.73
N VAL A 13 34.60 11.94 -7.31
CA VAL A 13 34.58 11.59 -8.73
C VAL A 13 34.35 12.87 -9.53
N TRP A 14 35.43 13.42 -10.05
CA TRP A 14 35.38 14.42 -11.11
C TRP A 14 34.99 13.71 -12.41
N GLY A 15 33.70 13.71 -12.75
CA GLY A 15 33.23 13.26 -14.05
C GLY A 15 33.69 14.23 -15.14
N GLN A 16 34.67 13.82 -15.94
CA GLN A 16 35.03 14.53 -17.16
C GLN A 16 33.84 14.51 -18.14
N ASN A 17 33.49 15.70 -18.64
CA ASN A 17 32.57 15.87 -19.77
C ASN A 17 33.19 15.27 -21.03
N THR A 18 32.56 14.23 -21.59
CA THR A 18 32.73 13.86 -23.00
C THR A 18 31.39 14.00 -23.72
N THR A 19 31.35 14.99 -24.60
CA THR A 19 30.31 15.18 -25.61
C THR A 19 30.71 14.42 -26.88
N SER A 20 30.15 13.24 -27.13
CA SER A 20 30.02 12.66 -28.48
C SER A 20 29.27 11.32 -28.42
N GLY A 21 28.31 11.12 -29.33
CA GLY A 21 27.77 9.80 -29.69
C GLY A 21 26.80 9.18 -28.68
N TRP A 22 25.66 8.72 -29.18
CA TRP A 22 24.71 7.94 -28.38
C TRP A 22 25.25 6.51 -28.32
N GLU A 23 25.51 6.01 -27.11
CA GLU A 23 26.19 4.74 -26.76
C GLU A 23 27.72 4.87 -26.63
N ASP A 24 28.22 4.57 -25.43
CA ASP A 24 29.61 4.15 -25.22
C ASP A 24 29.83 2.84 -25.99
N GLU A 25 31.03 2.58 -26.52
CA GLU A 25 31.36 1.39 -27.35
C GLU A 25 31.08 0.05 -26.62
N SER A 26 30.81 0.12 -25.31
CA SER A 26 30.40 -1.00 -24.46
C SER A 26 28.88 -1.27 -24.41
N GLY A 27 28.04 -0.49 -25.09
CA GLY A 27 26.57 -0.59 -25.04
C GLY A 27 25.94 -0.16 -23.72
N LYS A 28 26.70 0.50 -22.83
CA LYS A 28 26.23 0.96 -21.52
C LYS A 28 25.48 2.29 -21.64
N ILE A 29 24.35 2.38 -20.94
CA ILE A 29 23.55 3.61 -20.86
C ILE A 29 23.86 4.30 -19.53
N PRO A 30 24.30 5.58 -19.53
CA PRO A 30 24.57 6.31 -18.29
C PRO A 30 23.27 6.52 -17.49
N VAL A 31 23.36 6.33 -16.18
CA VAL A 31 22.26 6.50 -15.23
C VAL A 31 22.56 7.69 -14.32
N LYS A 32 21.59 8.58 -14.15
CA LYS A 32 21.60 9.65 -13.18
C LYS A 32 21.00 9.14 -11.87
N ALA A 33 21.74 9.26 -10.78
CA ALA A 33 21.23 9.05 -9.42
C ALA A 33 20.96 10.41 -8.77
N TYR A 34 19.76 10.61 -8.21
CA TYR A 34 19.39 11.88 -7.57
C TYR A 34 18.28 11.68 -6.54
N PHE A 35 18.18 12.61 -5.58
CA PHE A 35 17.06 12.65 -4.63
C PHE A 35 15.99 13.63 -5.12
N GLU A 36 14.72 13.21 -5.07
CA GLU A 36 13.57 14.06 -5.38
C GLU A 36 12.42 13.72 -4.41
N SER A 37 11.84 14.74 -3.78
CA SER A 37 10.73 14.56 -2.81
C SER A 37 11.01 13.52 -1.70
N GLY A 38 12.26 13.38 -1.26
CA GLY A 38 12.70 12.42 -0.23
C GLY A 38 12.88 10.98 -0.74
N LYS A 39 12.88 10.76 -2.05
CA LYS A 39 13.06 9.45 -2.68
C LYS A 39 14.36 9.43 -3.47
N LEU A 40 15.04 8.30 -3.48
CA LEU A 40 16.25 8.09 -4.30
C LEU A 40 15.83 7.53 -5.66
N HIS A 41 16.20 8.24 -6.72
CA HIS A 41 15.89 7.90 -8.11
C HIS A 41 17.15 7.52 -8.88
N PHE A 42 17.00 6.57 -9.79
CA PHE A 42 17.96 6.14 -10.79
C PHE A 42 17.27 6.22 -12.16
N ALA A 43 17.67 7.18 -12.99
CA ALA A 43 17.07 7.40 -14.30
C ALA A 43 18.13 7.30 -15.40
N SER A 44 17.89 6.43 -16.39
CA SER A 44 18.73 6.37 -17.59
C SER A 44 18.61 7.66 -18.39
N LYS A 45 19.70 8.12 -19.02
CA LYS A 45 19.70 9.34 -19.84
C LYS A 45 18.73 9.29 -21.04
N ASN A 46 18.41 8.10 -21.56
CA ASN A 46 17.45 7.90 -22.65
C ASN A 46 15.99 7.75 -22.17
N GLU A 47 15.72 7.92 -20.87
CA GLU A 47 14.40 7.80 -20.23
C GLU A 47 13.72 6.43 -20.38
N ASN A 48 14.44 5.40 -20.83
CA ASN A 48 13.87 4.07 -20.97
C ASN A 48 13.79 3.35 -19.62
N PHE A 49 14.64 3.68 -18.65
CA PHE A 49 14.67 3.08 -17.34
C PHE A 49 14.59 4.14 -16.25
N HIS A 50 13.63 3.97 -15.35
CA HIS A 50 13.51 4.79 -14.16
C HIS A 50 13.18 3.90 -12.97
N LEU A 51 14.09 3.80 -12.01
CA LEU A 51 13.91 3.05 -10.77
C LEU A 51 13.98 4.02 -9.60
N TRP A 52 13.12 3.85 -8.59
CA TRP A 52 13.23 4.66 -7.38
C TRP A 52 12.79 3.89 -6.14
N PHE A 53 13.36 4.30 -5.01
CA PHE A 53 13.07 3.75 -3.70
C PHE A 53 12.10 4.65 -2.92
N ASP A 54 11.03 4.07 -2.40
CA ASP A 54 9.99 4.73 -1.61
C ASP A 54 9.95 4.08 -0.23
N ASN A 55 10.74 4.62 0.69
CA ASN A 55 10.89 4.09 2.05
C ASN A 55 10.15 4.96 3.05
N ARG A 56 9.50 4.35 4.04
CA ARG A 56 8.69 5.08 5.02
C ARG A 56 8.73 4.43 6.39
N ILE A 57 8.89 5.24 7.43
CA ILE A 57 8.81 4.79 8.82
C ILE A 57 7.77 5.67 9.52
N TYR A 58 6.81 5.03 10.19
CA TYR A 58 5.79 5.69 11.01
C TYR A 58 5.90 5.16 12.43
N LEU A 59 6.01 6.09 13.38
CA LEU A 59 5.98 5.82 14.80
C LEU A 59 4.79 6.56 15.38
N ASP A 60 3.92 5.81 16.06
CA ASP A 60 2.69 6.33 16.63
C ASP A 60 2.77 6.18 18.15
N ALA A 61 2.42 7.24 18.88
CA ALA A 61 2.28 7.23 20.33
C ALA A 61 0.86 7.68 20.67
N ALA A 62 0.17 6.96 21.55
CA ALA A 62 -1.19 7.28 21.96
C ALA A 62 -1.31 7.29 23.47
N VAL A 63 -2.02 8.30 23.97
CA VAL A 63 -2.45 8.43 25.35
C VAL A 63 -3.97 8.57 25.33
N TYR A 64 -4.65 7.69 26.04
CA TYR A 64 -6.10 7.69 26.18
C TYR A 64 -6.46 8.18 27.57
N SER A 65 -7.44 9.08 27.66
CA SER A 65 -7.99 9.50 28.94
C SER A 65 -8.83 8.36 29.55
N PRO A 66 -8.72 8.10 30.86
CA PRO A 66 -9.50 7.05 31.50
C PRO A 66 -11.00 7.32 31.33
N THR A 67 -11.71 6.34 30.78
CA THR A 67 -13.18 6.33 30.74
C THR A 67 -13.71 5.89 32.10
N SER A 68 -14.71 6.60 32.62
CA SER A 68 -15.27 6.40 33.96
C SER A 68 -16.23 5.21 34.10
N ASN A 69 -16.58 4.54 33.00
CA ASN A 69 -17.43 3.35 33.01
C ASN A 69 -17.09 2.43 31.81
N VAL A 70 -16.37 1.34 32.08
CA VAL A 70 -16.13 0.25 31.11
C VAL A 70 -16.58 -1.11 31.65
N ASP A 71 -17.20 -1.14 32.83
CA ASP A 71 -17.52 -2.36 33.58
C ASP A 71 -18.51 -3.29 32.86
N ASP A 72 -19.36 -2.72 31.99
CA ASP A 72 -20.33 -3.47 31.17
C ASP A 72 -19.86 -3.71 29.72
N LEU A 73 -18.66 -3.25 29.34
CA LEU A 73 -18.11 -3.43 28.01
C LEU A 73 -17.15 -4.62 27.98
N THR A 74 -17.59 -5.74 27.40
CA THR A 74 -16.73 -6.89 27.13
C THR A 74 -16.07 -6.76 25.76
N SER A 75 -14.75 -6.86 25.68
CA SER A 75 -14.06 -7.01 24.39
C SER A 75 -14.35 -8.41 23.83
N LYS A 76 -14.71 -8.52 22.54
CA LYS A 76 -14.72 -9.84 21.88
C LYS A 76 -13.28 -10.38 21.87
N THR A 77 -13.12 -11.66 22.20
CA THR A 77 -11.80 -12.32 22.27
C THR A 77 -11.02 -12.10 20.99
N ASN A 78 -9.91 -11.37 21.08
CA ASN A 78 -9.02 -11.12 19.97
C ASN A 78 -7.95 -12.22 19.90
N LYS A 79 -8.14 -13.18 19.00
CA LYS A 79 -7.19 -14.29 18.78
C LYS A 79 -5.78 -13.85 18.32
N ASP A 80 -5.59 -12.56 18.04
CA ASP A 80 -4.31 -11.98 17.63
C ASP A 80 -3.53 -11.33 18.80
N LEU A 81 -4.05 -11.42 20.04
CA LEU A 81 -3.35 -11.02 21.27
C LEU A 81 -2.85 -12.27 22.01
N GLU A 82 -1.63 -12.21 22.55
CA GLU A 82 -1.04 -13.31 23.35
C GLU A 82 -1.83 -13.54 24.66
N ASP A 83 -2.30 -12.46 25.29
CA ASP A 83 -3.15 -12.49 26.49
C ASP A 83 -4.33 -11.52 26.30
N ASP A 84 -5.57 -12.04 26.27
CA ASP A 84 -6.80 -11.24 26.27
C ASP A 84 -7.55 -11.44 27.60
N ASP A 85 -7.53 -10.42 28.45
CA ASP A 85 -8.21 -10.40 29.74
C ASP A 85 -9.72 -10.10 29.64
N ASN A 86 -10.25 -9.98 28.41
CA ASN A 86 -11.63 -9.65 28.07
C ASN A 86 -12.14 -8.31 28.65
N GLN A 87 -11.28 -7.50 29.28
CA GLN A 87 -11.66 -6.20 29.83
C GLN A 87 -11.47 -5.09 28.81
N PHE A 88 -12.50 -4.28 28.56
CA PHE A 88 -12.40 -3.15 27.64
C PHE A 88 -11.60 -2.00 28.27
N ARG A 89 -10.32 -1.88 27.93
CA ARG A 89 -9.46 -0.75 28.32
C ARG A 89 -8.53 -0.33 27.19
N PHE A 90 -8.42 0.97 26.96
CA PHE A 90 -7.41 1.51 26.05
C PHE A 90 -6.06 1.60 26.73
N SER A 91 -5.05 0.93 26.17
CA SER A 91 -3.68 0.98 26.67
C SER A 91 -2.89 2.10 26.01
N ASN A 92 -2.27 2.95 26.82
CA ASN A 92 -1.27 3.91 26.34
C ASN A 92 -0.05 3.15 25.82
N GLY A 93 0.59 3.67 24.78
CA GLY A 93 1.76 3.00 24.22
C GLY A 93 2.37 3.71 23.04
N VAL A 94 3.48 3.14 22.57
CA VAL A 94 4.19 3.53 21.37
C VAL A 94 4.28 2.31 20.46
N SER A 95 4.01 2.47 19.18
CA SER A 95 4.13 1.39 18.21
C SER A 95 4.75 1.87 16.90
N ILE A 96 5.53 1.00 16.26
CA ILE A 96 5.97 1.21 14.89
C ILE A 96 4.79 0.85 14.00
N ARG A 97 4.09 1.87 13.50
CA ARG A 97 2.88 1.65 12.71
C ARG A 97 3.17 1.11 11.32
N ARG A 98 4.26 1.57 10.71
CA ARG A 98 4.70 1.16 9.36
C ARG A 98 6.21 1.22 9.27
N ALA A 99 6.80 0.22 8.66
CA ALA A 99 8.19 0.23 8.25
C ALA A 99 8.24 -0.32 6.84
N ARG A 100 8.14 0.57 5.85
CA ARG A 100 7.98 0.19 4.45
C ARG A 100 9.23 0.38 3.64
N PHE A 101 9.50 -0.62 2.81
CA PHE A 101 10.52 -0.61 1.78
C PHE A 101 9.85 -0.85 0.43
N GLY A 102 9.77 0.21 -0.38
CA GLY A 102 9.18 0.18 -1.70
C GLY A 102 10.23 0.34 -2.79
N VAL A 103 10.21 -0.54 -3.79
CA VAL A 103 10.94 -0.40 -5.05
C VAL A 103 9.93 -0.20 -6.16
N LYS A 104 10.11 0.85 -6.97
CA LYS A 104 9.26 1.12 -8.13
C LYS A 104 10.13 1.26 -9.36
N ALA A 105 9.63 0.78 -10.48
CA ALA A 105 10.33 0.84 -11.75
C ALA A 105 9.38 1.21 -12.89
N THR A 106 9.89 1.98 -13.85
CA THR A 106 9.31 2.18 -15.18
C THR A 106 10.33 1.73 -16.22
N LEU A 107 9.92 0.80 -17.09
CA LEU A 107 10.75 0.21 -18.13
C LEU A 107 10.15 0.53 -19.51
N TYR A 108 11.01 0.97 -20.44
CA TYR A 108 10.67 1.38 -21.80
C TYR A 108 9.47 2.33 -21.88
N LYS A 109 9.35 3.24 -20.90
CA LYS A 109 8.26 4.23 -20.73
C LYS A 109 6.85 3.65 -20.52
N LYS A 110 6.60 2.39 -20.88
CA LYS A 110 5.27 1.74 -20.89
C LYS A 110 5.07 0.74 -19.77
N TRP A 111 6.09 -0.05 -19.44
CA TRP A 111 5.99 -1.01 -18.35
C TRP A 111 6.24 -0.31 -17.02
N PHE A 112 5.47 -0.66 -16.00
CA PHE A 112 5.70 -0.17 -14.65
C PHE A 112 5.48 -1.30 -13.65
N ALA A 113 6.30 -1.32 -12.61
CA ALA A 113 6.24 -2.33 -11.56
C ALA A 113 6.45 -1.68 -10.19
N GLU A 114 5.90 -2.31 -9.17
CA GLU A 114 6.05 -1.91 -7.77
C GLU A 114 6.16 -3.16 -6.90
N LEU A 115 7.09 -3.12 -5.96
CA LEU A 115 7.28 -4.07 -4.88
C LEU A 115 7.38 -3.27 -3.58
N ASP A 116 6.38 -3.36 -2.72
CA ASP A 116 6.29 -2.67 -1.41
C ASP A 116 6.11 -3.71 -0.31
N LEU A 117 7.07 -3.75 0.62
CA LEU A 117 7.09 -4.63 1.78
C LEU A 117 6.92 -3.80 3.05
N ASP A 118 6.10 -4.26 3.98
CA ASP A 118 5.95 -3.68 5.33
C ASP A 118 6.54 -4.64 6.36
N PHE A 119 7.37 -4.11 7.25
CA PHE A 119 8.08 -4.83 8.31
C PHE A 119 7.55 -4.45 9.71
N ALA A 120 6.42 -3.75 9.77
CA ALA A 120 5.85 -3.32 11.04
C ALA A 120 5.46 -4.54 11.90
N TYR A 121 5.60 -4.40 13.22
CA TYR A 121 5.12 -5.37 14.20
C TYR A 121 5.75 -6.78 14.10
N ASN A 122 7.01 -6.86 13.70
CA ASN A 122 7.78 -8.11 13.58
C ASN A 122 7.26 -9.10 12.52
N GLU A 123 6.34 -8.67 11.65
CA GLU A 123 5.85 -9.47 10.53
C GLU A 123 6.24 -8.82 9.21
N VAL A 124 6.50 -9.64 8.19
CA VAL A 124 6.77 -9.17 6.83
C VAL A 124 5.51 -9.38 6.01
N GLU A 125 4.95 -8.30 5.49
CA GLU A 125 3.74 -8.32 4.67
C GLU A 125 4.01 -7.71 3.29
N ILE A 126 3.59 -8.40 2.22
CA ILE A 126 3.59 -7.84 0.87
C ILE A 126 2.40 -6.88 0.76
N LYS A 127 2.70 -5.59 0.66
CA LYS A 127 1.67 -4.58 0.40
C LYS A 127 1.36 -4.56 -1.09
N ASP A 128 2.16 -3.90 -1.92
CA ASP A 128 1.90 -3.76 -3.35
C ASP A 128 2.96 -4.54 -4.13
N MET A 129 2.55 -5.54 -4.93
CA MET A 129 3.43 -6.33 -5.79
C MET A 129 2.75 -6.56 -7.13
N TYR A 130 3.03 -5.72 -8.11
CA TYR A 130 2.36 -5.80 -9.40
C TYR A 130 3.24 -5.36 -10.56
N LEU A 131 2.85 -5.82 -11.75
CA LEU A 131 3.38 -5.38 -13.05
C LEU A 131 2.22 -4.80 -13.85
N GLY A 132 2.48 -3.72 -14.57
CA GLY A 132 1.50 -3.11 -15.45
C GLY A 132 2.09 -2.57 -16.73
N TYR A 133 1.20 -2.32 -17.68
CA TYR A 133 1.50 -1.82 -19.00
C TYR A 133 0.60 -0.63 -19.34
N LYS A 134 1.23 0.48 -19.73
CA LYS A 134 0.57 1.69 -20.25
C LYS A 134 0.38 1.54 -21.75
N PHE A 135 -0.86 1.44 -22.20
CA PHE A 135 -1.19 1.44 -23.62
C PHE A 135 -1.07 2.85 -24.22
N ASN A 136 -1.46 3.86 -23.44
CA ASN A 136 -1.32 5.27 -23.76
C ASN A 136 -1.19 6.09 -22.46
N ASN A 137 -1.20 7.43 -22.57
CA ASN A 137 -1.05 8.33 -21.42
C ASN A 137 -2.27 8.40 -20.50
N HIS A 138 -3.37 7.74 -20.86
CA HIS A 138 -4.69 7.83 -20.21
C HIS A 138 -5.28 6.46 -19.86
N PHE A 139 -4.57 5.36 -20.16
CA PHE A 139 -5.05 4.01 -19.94
C PHE A 139 -3.90 3.04 -19.69
N PHE A 140 -4.02 2.30 -18.60
CA PHE A 140 -3.12 1.20 -18.27
C PHE A 140 -3.88 -0.01 -17.75
N VAL A 141 -3.23 -1.16 -17.83
CA VAL A 141 -3.64 -2.39 -17.15
C VAL A 141 -2.53 -2.81 -16.20
N LYS A 142 -2.89 -3.36 -15.05
CA LYS A 142 -1.95 -3.95 -14.08
C LYS A 142 -2.46 -5.29 -13.56
N ALA A 143 -1.52 -6.18 -13.30
CA ALA A 143 -1.73 -7.50 -12.75
C ALA A 143 -0.80 -7.73 -11.56
N GLY A 144 -1.31 -8.32 -10.48
CA GLY A 144 -0.53 -8.60 -9.27
C GLY A 144 -1.33 -8.33 -8.00
N ASN A 145 -0.65 -8.28 -6.86
CA ASN A 145 -1.23 -7.92 -5.58
C ASN A 145 -1.27 -6.39 -5.42
N PHE A 146 -2.46 -5.80 -5.41
CA PHE A 146 -2.61 -4.36 -5.22
C PHE A 146 -3.98 -4.03 -4.64
N LYS A 147 -4.17 -2.76 -4.24
CA LYS A 147 -5.44 -2.29 -3.70
C LYS A 147 -6.60 -2.44 -4.70
N VAL A 148 -7.68 -3.07 -4.26
CA VAL A 148 -8.94 -3.12 -5.01
C VAL A 148 -9.47 -1.69 -5.19
N PRO A 149 -9.99 -1.30 -6.37
CA PRO A 149 -10.46 0.06 -6.64
C PRO A 149 -11.79 0.33 -5.92
N MET A 150 -11.76 0.43 -4.59
CA MET A 150 -12.90 0.76 -3.73
C MET A 150 -12.54 1.94 -2.86
N SER A 151 -13.48 2.86 -2.63
CA SER A 151 -13.31 4.08 -1.81
C SER A 151 -12.15 5.00 -2.24
N MET A 152 -12.37 6.31 -2.15
CA MET A 152 -11.30 7.27 -2.42
C MET A 152 -10.18 7.15 -1.38
N GLU A 153 -10.54 7.21 -0.11
CA GLU A 153 -9.61 7.16 1.02
C GLU A 153 -8.77 5.87 1.00
N ARG A 154 -9.41 4.72 0.70
CA ARG A 154 -8.72 3.42 0.71
C ARG A 154 -7.62 3.37 -0.35
N THR A 155 -7.93 3.84 -1.56
CA THR A 155 -6.96 3.90 -2.66
C THR A 155 -5.86 4.94 -2.44
N THR A 156 -6.17 6.06 -1.78
CA THR A 156 -5.20 7.11 -1.45
C THR A 156 -3.99 6.53 -0.72
N SER A 157 -2.80 6.96 -1.12
CA SER A 157 -1.56 6.53 -0.46
C SER A 157 -1.62 6.93 1.00
N SER A 158 -1.17 6.04 1.87
CA SER A 158 -1.17 6.30 3.30
C SER A 158 -0.27 7.47 3.73
N LYS A 159 0.57 7.99 2.81
CA LYS A 159 1.37 9.20 2.98
C LYS A 159 0.54 10.49 2.96
N TYR A 160 -0.60 10.47 2.28
CA TYR A 160 -1.43 11.65 2.03
C TYR A 160 -2.80 11.56 2.73
N LEU A 161 -2.90 10.71 3.74
CA LEU A 161 -4.08 10.72 4.59
C LEU A 161 -4.02 11.92 5.53
N MET A 162 -5.16 12.58 5.68
CA MET A 162 -5.30 13.73 6.57
C MET A 162 -5.39 13.29 8.03
N ALA A 163 -6.09 12.19 8.29
CA ALA A 163 -6.18 11.57 9.60
C ALA A 163 -5.09 10.51 9.80
N SER A 164 -4.77 10.21 11.07
CA SER A 164 -3.80 9.15 11.39
C SER A 164 -4.28 7.80 10.86
N GLU A 165 -5.57 7.49 11.07
CA GLU A 165 -6.23 6.28 10.61
C GLU A 165 -7.32 6.56 9.57
N ARG A 166 -7.71 5.49 8.87
CA ARG A 166 -8.81 5.55 7.90
C ARG A 166 -10.15 5.60 8.64
N PRO A 167 -11.21 6.17 8.04
CA PRO A 167 -12.55 6.09 8.61
C PRO A 167 -12.99 4.63 8.79
N MET A 168 -13.63 4.33 9.93
CA MET A 168 -14.05 2.95 10.28
C MET A 168 -14.95 2.30 9.22
N ALA A 169 -15.87 3.06 8.62
CA ALA A 169 -16.72 2.55 7.54
C ALA A 169 -15.91 2.11 6.31
N VAL A 170 -14.83 2.82 5.99
CA VAL A 170 -13.95 2.44 4.88
C VAL A 170 -13.11 1.23 5.27
N GLU A 171 -12.63 1.14 6.50
CA GLU A 171 -11.86 -0.02 6.95
C GLU A 171 -12.70 -1.31 6.99
N ALA A 172 -13.95 -1.22 7.43
CA ALA A 172 -14.86 -2.36 7.48
C ALA A 172 -15.29 -2.83 6.08
N PHE A 173 -15.72 -1.91 5.20
CA PHE A 173 -16.39 -2.28 3.95
C PHE A 173 -15.52 -2.20 2.69
N ALA A 174 -14.43 -1.41 2.70
CA ALA A 174 -13.56 -1.32 1.53
C ALA A 174 -12.49 -2.41 1.59
N ASP A 175 -12.51 -3.24 0.56
CA ASP A 175 -11.59 -4.35 0.43
C ASP A 175 -10.13 -3.89 0.42
N GLY A 176 -9.25 -4.78 0.83
CA GLY A 176 -7.85 -4.51 1.01
C GLY A 176 -7.05 -4.61 -0.29
N ARG A 177 -5.99 -5.41 -0.23
CA ARG A 177 -5.16 -5.72 -1.39
C ARG A 177 -5.39 -7.17 -1.77
N ARG A 178 -5.48 -7.42 -3.06
CA ARG A 178 -5.75 -8.75 -3.60
C ARG A 178 -4.96 -8.97 -4.85
N LEU A 179 -4.68 -10.24 -5.13
CA LEU A 179 -4.17 -10.65 -6.43
C LEU A 179 -5.25 -10.43 -7.48
N GLY A 180 -4.98 -9.65 -8.52
CA GLY A 180 -5.98 -9.39 -9.53
C GLY A 180 -5.42 -8.78 -10.80
N LEU A 181 -6.32 -8.52 -11.74
CA LEU A 181 -6.09 -7.81 -12.99
C LEU A 181 -7.07 -6.64 -13.06
N ALA A 182 -6.57 -5.41 -13.22
CA ALA A 182 -7.41 -4.24 -13.35
C ALA A 182 -6.94 -3.31 -14.47
N GLY A 183 -7.92 -2.78 -15.21
CA GLY A 183 -7.74 -1.68 -16.15
C GLY A 183 -8.12 -0.37 -15.50
N THR A 184 -7.36 0.68 -15.74
CA THR A 184 -7.65 2.04 -15.26
C THR A 184 -7.49 3.03 -16.39
N GLY A 185 -8.53 3.83 -16.61
CA GLY A 185 -8.56 4.89 -17.60
C GLY A 185 -8.99 6.22 -16.99
N TRP A 186 -8.50 7.32 -17.56
CA TRP A 186 -8.88 8.66 -17.12
C TRP A 186 -8.81 9.68 -18.24
N GLY A 187 -9.52 10.79 -18.06
CA GLY A 187 -9.47 11.96 -18.92
C GLY A 187 -9.49 13.24 -18.09
N LYS A 188 -9.81 14.37 -18.73
CA LYS A 188 -9.78 15.69 -18.09
C LYS A 188 -10.72 15.80 -16.87
N HIS A 189 -11.89 15.17 -16.93
CA HIS A 189 -12.94 15.31 -15.90
C HIS A 189 -13.49 13.97 -15.40
N TRP A 190 -12.88 12.84 -15.79
CA TRP A 190 -13.36 11.51 -15.41
C TRP A 190 -12.21 10.56 -15.13
N TRP A 191 -12.47 9.59 -14.26
CA TRP A 191 -11.58 8.50 -13.93
C TRP A 191 -12.42 7.23 -13.74
N ALA A 192 -11.95 6.11 -14.27
CA ALA A 192 -12.61 4.82 -14.10
C ALA A 192 -11.58 3.71 -13.94
N SER A 193 -11.89 2.74 -13.08
CA SER A 193 -11.10 1.54 -12.90
C SER A 193 -12.02 0.35 -12.69
N ALA A 194 -11.70 -0.77 -13.32
CA ALA A 194 -12.43 -2.01 -13.21
C ALA A 194 -11.45 -3.18 -13.24
N GLY A 195 -11.74 -4.22 -12.47
CA GLY A 195 -10.89 -5.39 -12.41
C GLY A 195 -11.53 -6.61 -11.78
N VAL A 196 -10.86 -7.73 -11.99
CA VAL A 196 -11.17 -9.03 -11.39
C VAL A 196 -10.08 -9.37 -10.38
N PHE A 197 -10.48 -9.83 -9.21
CA PHE A 197 -9.60 -10.07 -8.08
C PHE A 197 -9.88 -11.45 -7.50
N GLY A 198 -8.83 -12.17 -7.11
CA GLY A 198 -8.91 -13.42 -6.37
C GLY A 198 -8.79 -13.19 -4.87
N ARG A 199 -8.06 -14.07 -4.16
CA ARG A 199 -7.78 -13.93 -2.73
C ARG A 199 -6.62 -12.96 -2.46
N GLU A 200 -6.54 -12.52 -1.20
CA GLU A 200 -5.38 -11.81 -0.64
C GLU A 200 -4.16 -12.73 -0.64
N VAL A 201 -2.98 -12.18 -1.02
CA VAL A 201 -1.72 -12.92 -1.00
C VAL A 201 -1.14 -12.84 0.40
N ASP A 202 -1.12 -13.96 1.11
CA ASP A 202 -0.45 -14.10 2.39
C ASP A 202 0.87 -14.87 2.21
N ILE A 203 1.96 -14.35 2.75
CA ILE A 203 3.31 -14.95 2.67
C ILE A 203 3.39 -16.20 3.55
N ILE A 204 2.58 -16.28 4.62
CA ILE A 204 2.81 -17.22 5.73
C ILE A 204 2.12 -18.59 5.52
N GLN A 205 1.25 -18.77 4.54
CA GLN A 205 0.51 -20.03 4.39
C GLN A 205 1.19 -21.03 3.45
N LYS A 206 2.24 -21.69 3.96
CA LYS A 206 2.68 -23.02 3.49
C LYS A 206 1.55 -24.02 3.76
N GLU A 207 1.06 -24.63 2.67
CA GLU A 207 0.36 -25.92 2.64
C GLU A 207 -0.90 -26.08 3.52
N ARG A 208 -2.07 -25.77 2.96
CA ARG A 208 -3.29 -26.58 3.15
C ARG A 208 -4.01 -26.70 1.83
N ASN A 209 -4.48 -27.91 1.52
CA ASN A 209 -5.20 -28.30 0.32
C ASN A 209 -6.20 -27.20 -0.10
N ARG A 210 -5.85 -26.45 -1.15
CA ARG A 210 -6.57 -25.22 -1.52
C ARG A 210 -7.76 -25.62 -2.39
N GLY A 211 -8.97 -25.47 -1.85
CA GLY A 211 -10.19 -25.50 -2.66
C GLY A 211 -10.20 -24.39 -3.72
N ASN A 212 -11.28 -24.27 -4.49
CA ASN A 212 -11.38 -23.20 -5.49
C ASN A 212 -11.19 -21.82 -4.85
N ASP A 213 -10.51 -20.91 -5.54
CA ASP A 213 -10.41 -19.52 -5.10
C ASP A 213 -11.67 -18.75 -5.53
N GLY A 214 -12.33 -18.08 -4.59
CA GLY A 214 -13.44 -17.17 -4.88
C GLY A 214 -12.95 -16.00 -5.73
N TYR A 215 -13.87 -15.33 -6.43
CA TYR A 215 -13.56 -14.18 -7.27
C TYR A 215 -14.33 -12.94 -6.82
N ALA A 216 -13.75 -11.79 -7.11
CA ALA A 216 -14.31 -10.48 -6.85
C ALA A 216 -14.27 -9.63 -8.12
N LEU A 217 -15.36 -8.96 -8.42
CA LEU A 217 -15.48 -7.95 -9.47
C LEU A 217 -15.57 -6.59 -8.81
N ALA A 218 -14.59 -5.73 -9.04
CA ALA A 218 -14.58 -4.40 -8.47
C ALA A 218 -14.50 -3.33 -9.56
N THR A 219 -15.34 -2.31 -9.42
CA THR A 219 -15.39 -1.16 -10.31
C THR A 219 -15.49 0.12 -9.50
N ARG A 220 -14.88 1.19 -10.01
CA ARG A 220 -15.00 2.53 -9.46
C ARG A 220 -14.95 3.54 -10.57
N VAL A 221 -15.83 4.52 -10.46
CA VAL A 221 -15.93 5.64 -11.37
C VAL A 221 -15.93 6.93 -10.56
N ALA A 222 -15.33 7.96 -11.11
CA ALA A 222 -15.38 9.29 -10.54
C ALA A 222 -15.39 10.35 -11.64
N VAL A 223 -16.09 11.43 -11.37
CA VAL A 223 -16.16 12.61 -12.22
C VAL A 223 -15.77 13.83 -11.40
N SER A 224 -14.96 14.68 -12.00
CA SER A 224 -14.57 15.96 -11.43
C SER A 224 -14.96 17.08 -12.38
N PRO A 225 -16.22 17.57 -12.33
CA PRO A 225 -16.71 18.58 -13.27
C PRO A 225 -16.02 19.92 -13.10
N ILE A 226 -15.57 20.24 -11.88
CA ILE A 226 -14.76 21.42 -11.58
C ILE A 226 -13.44 20.92 -10.99
N TYR A 227 -12.34 21.28 -11.65
CA TYR A 227 -10.99 20.96 -11.24
C TYR A 227 -10.09 22.15 -11.58
N ASN A 228 -10.00 23.11 -10.66
CA ASN A 228 -9.11 24.27 -10.73
C ASN A 228 -8.46 24.50 -9.35
N GLU A 229 -7.52 25.45 -9.29
CA GLU A 229 -6.71 25.70 -8.08
C GLU A 229 -7.56 26.21 -6.90
N ASP A 230 -8.66 26.90 -7.17
CA ASP A 230 -9.54 27.46 -6.14
C ASP A 230 -10.58 26.46 -5.63
N MET A 231 -11.08 25.58 -6.50
CA MET A 231 -12.18 24.67 -6.21
C MET A 231 -12.08 23.36 -6.99
N THR A 232 -12.23 22.25 -6.26
CA THR A 232 -12.38 20.93 -6.86
C THR A 232 -13.67 20.29 -6.38
N ILE A 233 -14.55 19.95 -7.32
CA ILE A 233 -15.71 19.09 -7.06
C ILE A 233 -15.35 17.69 -7.55
N HIS A 234 -15.42 16.70 -6.68
CA HIS A 234 -15.17 15.29 -7.01
C HIS A 234 -16.35 14.45 -6.54
N VAL A 235 -17.00 13.77 -7.48
CA VAL A 235 -18.11 12.85 -7.20
C VAL A 235 -17.72 11.49 -7.73
N GLY A 236 -17.80 10.45 -6.91
CA GLY A 236 -17.44 9.10 -7.32
C GLY A 236 -18.19 8.03 -6.56
N GLY A 237 -18.27 6.86 -7.17
CA GLY A 237 -18.91 5.68 -6.63
C GLY A 237 -18.12 4.43 -7.00
N TYR A 238 -18.34 3.37 -6.24
CA TYR A 238 -17.73 2.06 -6.50
C TYR A 238 -18.78 0.96 -6.31
N PHE A 239 -18.56 -0.15 -7.02
CA PHE A 239 -19.34 -1.36 -6.90
C PHE A 239 -18.38 -2.54 -6.78
N ASN A 240 -18.59 -3.39 -5.77
CA ASN A 240 -17.82 -4.60 -5.56
C ASN A 240 -18.76 -5.78 -5.37
N TYR A 241 -18.57 -6.84 -6.15
CA TYR A 241 -19.28 -8.10 -6.02
C TYR A 241 -18.26 -9.20 -5.72
N GLN A 242 -18.44 -9.92 -4.62
CA GLN A 242 -17.56 -11.00 -4.21
C GLN A 242 -18.35 -12.30 -4.12
N ALA A 243 -17.87 -13.34 -4.80
CA ALA A 243 -18.36 -14.70 -4.69
C ALA A 243 -17.36 -15.53 -3.88
N PRO A 244 -17.58 -15.71 -2.56
CA PRO A 244 -16.71 -16.53 -1.74
C PRO A 244 -16.85 -18.02 -2.11
N SER A 245 -15.73 -18.72 -2.26
CA SER A 245 -15.70 -20.17 -2.43
C SER A 245 -15.78 -20.85 -1.08
N GLY A 246 -17.00 -21.19 -0.65
CA GLY A 246 -17.26 -21.92 0.59
C GLY A 246 -17.13 -23.44 0.46
N SER A 247 -16.29 -23.97 -0.44
CA SER A 247 -16.17 -25.43 -0.61
C SER A 247 -15.55 -26.05 0.64
N GLY A 248 -16.37 -26.72 1.46
CA GLY A 248 -15.94 -27.43 2.67
C GLY A 248 -16.02 -26.65 3.99
N LEU A 249 -16.69 -25.49 4.03
CA LEU A 249 -16.98 -24.77 5.27
C LEU A 249 -18.48 -24.92 5.62
N GLU A 250 -18.78 -25.42 6.83
CA GLU A 250 -20.15 -25.55 7.33
C GLU A 250 -20.81 -24.18 7.56
N ASP A 251 -20.03 -23.19 8.02
CA ASP A 251 -20.48 -21.81 8.23
C ASP A 251 -19.85 -20.85 7.22
N LYS A 252 -20.70 -20.16 6.44
CA LYS A 252 -20.31 -19.11 5.50
C LYS A 252 -20.49 -17.73 6.15
N THR A 253 -19.64 -17.41 7.10
CA THR A 253 -19.68 -16.15 7.84
C THR A 253 -18.93 -15.05 7.09
N VAL A 254 -19.47 -13.83 7.04
CA VAL A 254 -18.79 -12.67 6.46
C VAL A 254 -18.36 -11.75 7.60
N LEU A 255 -17.06 -11.58 7.75
CA LEU A 255 -16.51 -10.88 8.89
C LEU A 255 -16.13 -9.44 8.54
N PHE A 256 -16.78 -8.49 9.19
CA PHE A 256 -16.44 -7.06 9.11
C PHE A 256 -15.69 -6.64 10.37
N ARG A 257 -14.51 -6.04 10.21
CA ARG A 257 -13.63 -5.64 11.32
C ARG A 257 -13.17 -4.19 11.13
N THR A 258 -13.14 -3.43 12.22
CA THR A 258 -12.54 -2.09 12.24
C THR A 258 -11.69 -1.90 13.49
N PHE A 259 -10.65 -1.09 13.38
CA PHE A 259 -9.90 -0.57 14.51
C PHE A 259 -10.44 0.81 14.91
N PRO A 260 -10.25 1.24 16.17
CA PRO A 260 -10.48 2.61 16.59
C PRO A 260 -9.44 3.56 15.96
N GLU A 261 -9.56 4.86 16.23
CA GLU A 261 -8.77 5.95 15.64
C GLU A 261 -7.24 5.84 15.86
N SER A 262 -6.79 4.88 16.67
CA SER A 262 -5.40 4.54 16.92
C SER A 262 -5.19 3.03 17.00
N ARG A 263 -4.10 2.55 16.40
CA ARG A 263 -3.69 1.14 16.42
C ARG A 263 -2.72 0.79 17.53
N VAL A 264 -2.47 1.69 18.48
CA VAL A 264 -1.59 1.43 19.63
C VAL A 264 -2.17 0.36 20.55
N ASP A 265 -3.48 0.37 20.78
CA ASP A 265 -4.17 -0.59 21.65
C ASP A 265 -4.52 -1.91 20.92
N ARG A 266 -4.44 -1.95 19.59
CA ARG A 266 -4.68 -3.12 18.70
C ARG A 266 -6.00 -3.89 18.90
N ARG A 267 -6.90 -3.46 19.78
CA ARG A 267 -8.23 -4.05 19.94
C ARG A 267 -9.15 -3.67 18.77
N ARG A 268 -10.02 -4.60 18.40
CA ARG A 268 -11.01 -4.41 17.34
C ARG A 268 -12.29 -3.85 17.94
N PHE A 269 -12.78 -2.74 17.41
CA PHE A 269 -13.94 -2.03 17.98
C PHE A 269 -15.28 -2.61 17.49
N VAL A 270 -15.33 -3.11 16.25
CA VAL A 270 -16.51 -3.78 15.68
C VAL A 270 -16.07 -5.11 15.08
N GLN A 271 -16.78 -6.18 15.44
CA GLN A 271 -16.71 -7.49 14.79
C GLN A 271 -18.15 -7.99 14.61
N ALA A 272 -18.65 -7.90 13.37
CA ALA A 272 -19.93 -8.48 12.96
C ALA A 272 -19.65 -9.74 12.14
N GLU A 273 -20.32 -10.83 12.50
CA GLU A 273 -20.27 -12.16 11.87
C GLU A 273 -21.56 -12.42 11.09
#